data_AF-A0A9E1J8X4-F1
#
_entry.id   AF-A0A9E1J8X4-F1
#
_cell.length_a   1.000
_cell.length_b   1.000
_cell.length_c   1.000
_cell.angle_alpha   90.00
_cell.angle_beta   90.00
_cell.angle_gamma   90.00
#
_symmetry.space_group_name_H-M   'P 1'
#
loop_
_entity.id
_entity.type
_entity.pdbx_description
1 polymer ?
#
loop_
_entity_poly.entity_id
_entity_poly.type
_entity_poly.pdbx_seq_one_letter_code
_entity_poly.pdbx_strand_id
1 'polypeptide(L)' 'MTHQIKTTVVGSYPVPAWLAAAPSEQALTDATRVVLHTQEQAGIDLVCDGEMYRFDV' A
#
# COMPACT_ATOMS: atom_id res chain seq x y z
N MET A 1 25.59 15.59 12.86
CA MET A 1 24.57 14.62 12.42
C MET A 1 24.21 14.94 10.99
N THR A 2 24.47 14.03 10.06
CA THR A 2 24.04 14.17 8.67
C THR A 2 22.54 13.88 8.60
N HIS A 3 21.74 14.86 8.19
CA HIS A 3 20.31 14.66 7.96
C HIS A 3 20.13 14.07 6.56
N GLN A 4 19.64 12.83 6.49
CA GLN A 4 19.32 12.15 5.24
C GLN A 4 17.87 12.46 4.84
N ILE A 5 17.64 12.79 3.56
CA ILE A 5 16.29 12.96 3.03
C ILE A 5 15.59 11.59 3.06
N LYS A 6 14.40 11.53 3.66
CA LYS A 6 13.56 10.33 3.70
C LYS A 6 12.60 10.31 2.53
N THR A 7 12.45 9.14 1.92
CA THR A 7 11.53 8.85 0.83
C THR A 7 10.15 8.45 1.35
N THR A 8 9.12 8.81 0.59
CA THR A 8 7.73 8.44 0.86
C THR A 8 6.92 8.52 -0.43
N VAL A 9 5.64 8.15 -0.36
CA VAL A 9 4.67 8.18 -1.47
C VAL A 9 3.59 9.22 -1.20
N VAL A 10 2.86 9.63 -2.25
CA VAL A 10 1.73 10.56 -2.09
C VAL A 10 0.54 9.90 -1.41
N GLY A 11 0.29 8.61 -1.67
CA GLY A 11 -0.87 7.90 -1.12
C GLY A 11 -1.30 6.72 -1.99
N SER A 12 -2.28 6.96 -2.86
CA SER A 12 -2.97 5.95 -3.66
C SER A 12 -2.10 4.97 -4.45
N TYR A 13 -2.46 3.69 -4.41
CA TYR A 13 -1.93 2.62 -5.27
C TYR A 13 -3.02 2.02 -6.18
N PRO A 14 -2.64 1.36 -7.30
CA PRO A 14 -3.59 0.61 -8.11
C PRO A 14 -4.25 -0.52 -7.32
N VAL A 15 -5.57 -0.65 -7.44
CA VAL A 15 -6.33 -1.76 -6.83
C VAL A 15 -5.96 -3.07 -7.54
N PRO A 16 -5.53 -4.12 -6.81
CA PRO A 16 -5.23 -5.41 -7.43
C PRO A 16 -6.46 -6.02 -8.10
N ALA A 17 -6.28 -6.61 -9.30
CA ALA A 17 -7.38 -7.17 -10.08
C ALA A 17 -8.16 -8.25 -9.32
N TRP A 18 -7.49 -9.03 -8.47
CA TRP A 18 -8.12 -10.06 -7.64
C TRP A 18 -8.96 -9.48 -6.49
N LEU A 19 -8.60 -8.31 -5.95
CA LEU A 19 -9.44 -7.60 -4.96
C LEU A 19 -10.71 -7.08 -5.65
N ALA A 20 -10.57 -6.49 -6.84
CA ALA A 20 -11.71 -6.01 -7.61
C ALA A 20 -12.66 -7.15 -8.06
N ALA A 21 -12.12 -8.34 -8.32
CA ALA A 21 -12.90 -9.50 -8.76
C ALA A 21 -13.64 -10.23 -7.62
N ALA A 22 -13.06 -10.24 -6.41
CA ALA A 22 -13.60 -10.97 -5.27
C ALA A 22 -13.38 -10.19 -3.95
N PRO A 23 -14.15 -9.10 -3.72
CA PRO A 23 -14.01 -8.27 -2.54
C PRO A 23 -14.35 -9.03 -1.25
N SER A 24 -13.51 -8.85 -0.22
CA SER A 24 -13.74 -9.31 1.15
C SER A 24 -12.79 -8.58 2.10
N GLU A 25 -13.11 -8.58 3.40
CA GLU A 25 -12.21 -8.01 4.43
C GLU A 25 -10.81 -8.65 4.39
N GLN A 26 -10.75 -9.96 4.14
CA GLN A 26 -9.49 -10.69 4.00
C GLN A 26 -8.72 -10.24 2.76
N ALA A 27 -9.39 -10.16 1.59
CA ALA A 27 -8.77 -9.69 0.36
C ALA A 27 -8.26 -8.23 0.48
N LEU A 28 -9.01 -7.37 1.17
CA LEU A 28 -8.61 -6.00 1.44
C LEU A 28 -7.35 -5.93 2.33
N THR A 29 -7.31 -6.76 3.38
CA THR A 29 -6.13 -6.89 4.24
C THR A 29 -4.93 -7.38 3.45
N ASP A 30 -5.12 -8.37 2.57
CA ASP A 30 -4.05 -8.91 1.75
C ASP A 30 -3.55 -7.89 0.71
N ALA A 31 -4.44 -7.05 0.16
CA ALA A 31 -4.06 -6.03 -0.81
C ALA A 31 -3.19 -4.96 -0.13
N THR A 32 -3.58 -4.56 1.08
CA THR A 32 -2.81 -3.65 1.92
C THR A 32 -1.42 -4.22 2.21
N ARG A 33 -1.31 -5.51 2.55
CA ARG A 33 -0.01 -6.18 2.76
C ARG A 33 0.85 -6.17 1.51
N VAL A 34 0.27 -6.41 0.33
CA VAL A 34 1.00 -6.35 -0.95
C VAL A 34 1.57 -4.96 -1.18
N VAL A 35 0.79 -3.90 -0.94
CA VAL A 35 1.23 -2.51 -1.11
C VAL A 35 2.35 -2.16 -0.12
N LEU A 36 2.21 -2.51 1.15
CA LEU A 36 3.24 -2.27 2.16
C LEU A 36 4.53 -3.02 1.83
N HIS A 37 4.43 -4.31 1.52
CA HIS A 37 5.59 -5.13 1.19
C HIS A 37 6.32 -4.63 -0.07
N THR A 38 5.57 -4.16 -1.07
CA THR A 38 6.15 -3.57 -2.28
C THR A 38 7.00 -2.34 -1.96
N GLN A 39 6.51 -1.46 -1.08
CA GLN A 39 7.25 -0.27 -0.65
C GLN A 39 8.48 -0.62 0.19
N GLU A 40 8.36 -1.61 1.10
CA GLU A 40 9.49 -2.11 1.89
C GLU A 40 10.59 -2.69 0.99
N GLN A 41 10.22 -3.52 0.00
CA GLN A 41 11.16 -4.07 -0.98
C GLN A 41 11.79 -2.98 -1.86
N ALA A 42 11.08 -1.89 -2.11
CA ALA A 42 11.59 -0.72 -2.83
C ALA A 42 12.47 0.20 -1.97
N GLY A 43 12.57 -0.02 -0.65
CA GLY A 43 13.36 0.79 0.27
C GLY A 43 12.72 2.15 0.62
N ILE A 44 11.38 2.26 0.58
CA ILE A 44 10.67 3.48 1.00
C ILE A 44 10.78 3.66 2.52
N ASP A 45 11.22 4.85 2.97
CA ASP A 45 11.48 5.12 4.39
C ASP A 45 10.21 5.30 5.23
N LEU A 46 9.17 5.90 4.64
CA LEU A 46 7.86 6.08 5.26
C LEU A 46 6.77 5.58 4.30
N VAL A 47 6.29 4.37 4.56
CA VAL A 47 5.28 3.67 3.76
C VAL A 47 3.87 4.18 4.06
N CYS A 48 2.93 3.95 3.14
CA CYS A 48 1.51 4.16 3.35
C CYS A 48 0.68 2.94 2.91
N ASP A 49 -0.58 2.87 3.32
CA ASP A 49 -1.50 1.75 3.02
C ASP A 49 -1.98 1.69 1.56
N GLY A 50 -1.62 2.66 0.73
CA GLY A 50 -2.05 2.77 -0.65
C GLY A 50 -3.49 3.24 -0.86
N GLU A 51 -4.16 3.77 0.18
CA GLU A 51 -5.60 4.07 0.15
C GLU A 51 -6.48 2.84 -0.15
N MET A 52 -6.06 1.63 0.24
CA MET A 52 -6.83 0.41 -0.03
C MET A 52 -8.24 0.44 0.59
N TYR A 53 -8.41 1.17 1.69
CA TYR A 53 -9.69 1.32 2.41
C TYR A 53 -10.56 2.49 1.91
N ARG A 54 -10.23 3.11 0.78
CA ARG A 54 -10.96 4.29 0.26
C ARG A 54 -12.37 3.98 -0.21
N PHE A 55 -12.64 2.73 -0.60
CA PHE A 55 -13.92 2.32 -1.16
C PHE A 55 -14.57 1.29 -0.24
N ASP A 56 -15.89 1.30 -0.16
CA ASP A 56 -16.64 0.26 0.53
C ASP A 56 -16.47 -1.06 -0.23
N VAL A 57 -15.78 -2.02 0.39
CA VAL A 57 -15.49 -3.38 -0.10
C VAL A 57 -16.38 -4.38 0.61
#